data_AF-A0A1M4Y7Z1-F1
#
_entry.id   AF-A0A1M4Y7Z1-F1
#
_cell.length_a   1.000
_cell.length_b   1.000
_cell.length_c   1.000
_cell.angle_alpha   90.00
_cell.angle_beta   90.00
_cell.angle_gamma   90.00
#
_symmetry.space_group_name_H-M   'P 1'
#
loop_
_entity.id
_entity.type
_entity.pdbx_description
1 polymer ?
#
loop_
_entity_poly.entity_id
_entity_poly.type
_entity_poly.pdbx_seq_one_letter_code
_entity_poly.pdbx_strand_id
1 'polypeptide(L)'
;MQMINFLKGWITTIVTLIIFLTLAELILPENTMKKYSKFVIGLMVILNILMPVFKLFDKSFNLESSISLYEKKYEPILNNNENAVSLQNRMQEVTINEFKEKLKENIEKDVFKNTGKKITVKRIDVNTKIGSDDFGSIKYIELKKDYSSDIRPVDKVVIGNNNSNNLYDNKDKDIVNYITKSYRISEENIVFVK
;
A
#
# COMPACT_ATOMS: atom_id res chain seq x y z
N MET A 1 -35.70 -3.21 -4.63
CA MET A 1 -35.94 -2.23 -5.71
C MET A 1 -34.70 -1.45 -6.15
N GLN A 2 -33.81 -0.99 -5.26
CA GLN A 2 -32.61 -0.23 -5.68
C GLN A 2 -31.61 -1.08 -6.51
N MET A 3 -31.37 -2.34 -6.12
CA MET A 3 -30.46 -3.24 -6.85
C MET A 3 -30.94 -3.59 -8.26
N ILE A 4 -32.25 -3.85 -8.42
CA ILE A 4 -32.84 -4.19 -9.72
C ILE A 4 -32.84 -2.99 -10.67
N ASN A 5 -33.05 -1.77 -10.13
CA ASN A 5 -32.98 -0.54 -10.92
C ASN A 5 -31.54 -0.23 -11.36
N PHE A 6 -30.55 -0.48 -10.50
CA PHE A 6 -29.14 -0.37 -10.83
C PHE A 6 -28.75 -1.34 -11.97
N LEU A 7 -29.08 -2.63 -11.82
CA LEU A 7 -28.81 -3.65 -12.85
C LEU A 7 -29.52 -3.31 -14.16
N LYS A 8 -30.78 -2.85 -14.10
CA LYS A 8 -31.53 -2.42 -15.28
C LYS A 8 -30.82 -1.26 -16.00
N GLY A 9 -30.46 -0.19 -15.29
CA GLY A 9 -29.77 0.95 -15.89
C GLY A 9 -28.41 0.58 -16.49
N TRP A 10 -27.68 -0.30 -15.80
CA TRP A 10 -26.40 -0.82 -16.29
C TRP A 10 -26.55 -1.66 -17.56
N ILE A 11 -27.47 -2.63 -17.57
CA ILE A 11 -27.74 -3.47 -18.75
C ILE A 11 -28.21 -2.61 -19.92
N THR A 12 -29.10 -1.64 -19.68
CA THR A 12 -29.53 -0.69 -20.72
C THR A 12 -28.34 0.09 -21.29
N THR A 13 -27.39 0.50 -20.45
CA THR A 13 -26.17 1.19 -20.90
C THR A 13 -25.30 0.29 -21.79
N ILE A 14 -25.08 -0.97 -21.40
CA ILE A 14 -24.32 -1.93 -22.22
C ILE A 14 -25.01 -2.19 -23.55
N VAL A 15 -26.32 -2.46 -23.55
CA VAL A 15 -27.06 -2.76 -24.77
C VAL A 15 -27.01 -1.57 -25.73
N THR A 16 -27.19 -0.36 -25.21
CA THR A 16 -27.06 0.88 -25.99
C THR A 16 -25.66 1.03 -26.58
N LEU A 17 -24.62 0.75 -25.79
CA LEU A 17 -23.23 0.81 -26.23
C LEU A 17 -22.90 -0.24 -27.29
N ILE A 18 -23.45 -1.46 -27.18
CA ILE A 18 -23.30 -2.51 -28.20
C ILE A 18 -23.98 -2.09 -29.51
N ILE A 19 -25.20 -1.54 -29.45
CA ILE A 19 -25.88 -1.02 -30.64
C ILE A 19 -25.08 0.11 -31.28
N PHE A 20 -24.52 1.01 -30.49
CA PHE A 20 -23.66 2.07 -31.02
C PHE A 20 -22.37 1.52 -31.64
N LEU A 21 -21.77 0.50 -31.01
CA LEU A 21 -20.60 -0.18 -31.53
C LEU A 21 -20.87 -0.84 -32.89
N THR A 22 -21.99 -1.53 -33.05
CA THR A 22 -22.31 -2.15 -34.35
C THR A 22 -22.49 -1.12 -35.45
N LEU A 23 -23.08 0.05 -35.14
CA LEU A 23 -23.16 1.18 -36.06
C LEU A 23 -21.76 1.75 -36.37
N ALA A 24 -20.91 1.94 -35.36
CA ALA A 24 -19.54 2.41 -35.55
C ALA A 24 -18.72 1.43 -36.41
N GLU A 25 -18.90 0.13 -36.22
CA GLU A 25 -18.26 -0.92 -37.02
C GLU A 25 -18.67 -0.89 -38.49
N LEU A 26 -19.93 -0.55 -38.77
CA LEU A 26 -20.45 -0.42 -40.13
C LEU A 26 -19.86 0.78 -40.87
N ILE A 27 -19.57 1.86 -40.16
CA ILE A 27 -18.96 3.08 -40.71
C ILE A 27 -17.44 2.89 -40.94
N LEU A 28 -16.81 1.99 -40.18
CA LEU A 28 -15.37 1.73 -40.28
C LEU A 28 -15.02 1.12 -41.66
N PRO A 29 -14.12 1.77 -42.44
CA PRO A 29 -13.74 1.30 -43.76
C PRO A 29 -13.02 -0.04 -43.69
N GLU A 30 -13.23 -0.92 -44.67
CA GLU A 30 -12.64 -2.26 -44.69
C GLU A 30 -11.15 -2.23 -45.03
N ASN A 31 -10.33 -1.86 -44.05
CA ASN A 31 -8.88 -1.83 -44.16
C ASN A 31 -8.20 -2.44 -42.92
N THR A 32 -6.87 -2.38 -42.88
CA THR A 32 -6.09 -2.82 -41.72
C THR A 32 -6.48 -2.09 -40.43
N MET A 33 -6.87 -0.81 -40.50
CA MET A 33 -7.35 -0.03 -39.35
C MET A 33 -8.64 -0.56 -38.75
N LYS A 34 -9.55 -1.16 -39.53
CA LYS A 34 -10.76 -1.81 -38.99
C LYS A 34 -10.43 -2.86 -37.94
N LYS A 35 -9.36 -3.64 -38.12
CA LYS A 35 -8.91 -4.65 -37.15
C LYS A 35 -8.43 -4.03 -35.85
N TYR A 36 -7.65 -2.95 -35.92
CA TYR A 36 -7.15 -2.25 -34.74
C TYR A 36 -8.27 -1.51 -33.99
N SER A 37 -9.17 -0.83 -34.72
CA SER A 37 -10.33 -0.17 -34.13
C SER A 37 -11.25 -1.17 -33.43
N LYS A 38 -11.53 -2.33 -34.04
CA LYS A 38 -12.31 -3.40 -33.39
C LYS A 38 -11.70 -3.86 -32.07
N PHE A 39 -10.38 -4.02 -32.01
CA PHE A 39 -9.69 -4.40 -30.78
C PHE A 39 -9.85 -3.33 -29.69
N VAL A 40 -9.58 -2.06 -30.01
CA VAL A 40 -9.69 -0.96 -29.05
C VAL A 40 -11.12 -0.78 -28.54
N ILE A 41 -12.11 -0.85 -29.43
CA ILE A 41 -13.51 -0.69 -29.01
C ILE A 41 -13.95 -1.91 -28.19
N GLY A 42 -13.53 -3.13 -28.54
CA GLY A 42 -13.75 -4.32 -27.72
C GLY A 42 -13.18 -4.17 -26.31
N LEU A 43 -11.98 -3.59 -26.17
CA LEU A 43 -11.38 -3.29 -24.87
C LEU A 43 -12.22 -2.26 -24.08
N MET A 44 -12.74 -1.22 -24.74
CA MET A 44 -13.63 -0.25 -24.10
C MET A 44 -14.92 -0.88 -23.60
N VAL A 45 -15.52 -1.81 -24.35
CA VAL A 45 -16.72 -2.55 -23.93
C VAL A 45 -16.41 -3.37 -22.67
N ILE A 46 -15.29 -4.10 -22.67
CA ILE A 46 -14.84 -4.90 -21.51
C ILE A 46 -14.70 -4.02 -20.26
N LEU A 47 -14.08 -2.85 -20.36
CA LEU A 47 -13.93 -1.92 -19.23
C LEU A 47 -15.29 -1.45 -18.68
N ASN A 48 -16.25 -1.14 -19.56
CA ASN A 48 -17.60 -0.72 -19.16
C ASN A 48 -18.39 -1.86 -18.49
N ILE A 49 -18.17 -3.11 -18.91
CA ILE A 49 -18.75 -4.30 -18.27
C ILE A 49 -18.12 -4.55 -16.90
N LEU A 50 -16.81 -4.33 -16.74
CA LEU A 50 -16.09 -4.59 -15.49
C LEU A 50 -16.43 -3.60 -14.37
N MET A 51 -16.69 -2.33 -14.69
CA MET A 51 -16.98 -1.29 -13.69
C MET A 51 -18.07 -1.63 -12.63
N PRO A 52 -19.27 -2.11 -12.99
CA PRO A 52 -20.26 -2.58 -12.01
C PRO A 52 -19.81 -3.79 -11.20
N VAL A 53 -19.01 -4.70 -11.80
CA VAL A 53 -18.49 -5.90 -11.12
C VAL A 53 -17.62 -5.44 -9.96
N PHE A 54 -16.74 -4.46 -10.20
CA PHE A 54 -15.95 -3.83 -9.12
C PHE A 54 -16.83 -3.16 -8.05
N LYS A 55 -17.91 -2.47 -8.45
CA LYS A 55 -18.86 -1.86 -7.50
C LYS A 55 -19.64 -2.86 -6.64
N LEU A 56 -19.73 -4.13 -7.04
CA LEU A 56 -20.31 -5.19 -6.21
C LEU A 56 -19.37 -5.60 -5.07
N PHE A 57 -18.06 -5.56 -5.29
CA PHE A 57 -17.05 -5.86 -4.27
C PHE A 57 -16.79 -4.67 -3.35
N ASP A 58 -16.66 -3.48 -3.93
CA ASP A 58 -16.45 -2.23 -3.20
C ASP A 58 -17.32 -1.12 -3.79
N LYS A 59 -18.35 -0.72 -3.05
CA LYS A 59 -19.28 0.35 -3.47
C LYS A 59 -18.59 1.70 -3.63
N SER A 60 -17.43 1.90 -2.99
CA SER A 60 -16.62 3.12 -3.09
C SER A 60 -15.60 3.07 -4.23
N PHE A 61 -15.51 1.96 -4.96
CA PHE A 61 -14.58 1.81 -6.07
C PHE A 61 -14.82 2.88 -7.14
N ASN A 62 -13.79 3.69 -7.37
CA ASN A 62 -13.74 4.69 -8.43
C ASN A 62 -12.45 4.49 -9.24
N LEU A 63 -12.61 4.07 -10.50
CA LEU A 63 -11.50 3.75 -11.40
C LEU A 63 -10.55 4.93 -11.62
N GLU A 64 -11.08 6.14 -11.78
CA GLU A 64 -10.27 7.36 -11.99
C GLU A 64 -9.40 7.66 -10.77
N SER A 65 -9.99 7.60 -9.57
CA SER A 65 -9.25 7.78 -8.33
C SER A 65 -8.18 6.70 -8.15
N SER A 66 -8.49 5.45 -8.48
CA SER A 66 -7.52 4.36 -8.43
C SER A 66 -6.36 4.59 -9.40
N ILE A 67 -6.65 4.93 -10.66
CA ILE A 67 -5.64 5.25 -11.68
C ILE A 67 -4.75 6.40 -11.21
N SER A 68 -5.34 7.50 -10.72
CA SER A 68 -4.57 8.67 -10.26
C SER A 68 -3.66 8.36 -9.06
N LEU A 69 -4.11 7.51 -8.13
CA LEU A 69 -3.30 7.04 -7.01
C LEU A 69 -2.11 6.20 -7.50
N TYR A 70 -2.34 5.32 -8.48
CA TYR A 70 -1.27 4.53 -9.08
C TYR A 70 -0.30 5.41 -9.88
N GLU A 71 -0.79 6.34 -10.71
CA GLU A 71 0.05 7.28 -11.45
C GLU A 71 0.94 8.09 -10.51
N LYS A 72 0.38 8.69 -9.45
CA LYS A 72 1.16 9.44 -8.46
C LYS A 72 2.19 8.55 -7.73
N LYS A 73 1.83 7.30 -7.45
CA LYS A 73 2.73 6.34 -6.79
C LYS A 73 3.93 5.98 -7.68
N TYR A 74 3.74 5.92 -8.99
CA TYR A 74 4.76 5.53 -9.97
C TYR A 74 5.34 6.72 -10.76
N GLU A 75 4.88 7.94 -10.52
CA GLU A 75 5.44 9.18 -11.08
C GLU A 75 6.97 9.27 -10.97
N PRO A 76 7.62 8.87 -9.84
CA PRO A 76 9.07 8.88 -9.74
C PRO A 76 9.79 7.98 -10.76
N ILE A 77 9.09 6.99 -11.33
CA ILE A 77 9.61 6.06 -12.33
C ILE A 77 9.34 6.57 -13.76
N LEU A 78 8.24 7.28 -13.99
CA LEU A 78 7.74 7.63 -15.32
C LEU A 78 8.31 8.94 -15.90
N ASN A 79 8.75 9.88 -15.07
CA ASN A 79 9.02 11.26 -15.51
C ASN A 79 10.38 11.50 -16.19
N ASN A 80 11.22 10.48 -16.42
CA ASN A 80 12.60 10.71 -16.86
C ASN A 80 13.03 9.87 -18.08
N ASN A 81 13.66 10.54 -19.04
CA ASN A 81 14.25 9.98 -20.25
C ASN A 81 15.62 9.33 -19.95
N GLU A 82 15.66 8.46 -18.94
CA GLU A 82 16.88 7.86 -18.42
C GLU A 82 17.17 6.46 -19.00
N ASN A 83 18.41 5.99 -18.84
CA ASN A 83 18.85 4.67 -19.30
C ASN A 83 18.27 3.52 -18.45
N ALA A 84 18.19 2.32 -19.03
CA ALA A 84 17.56 1.15 -18.41
C ALA A 84 18.06 0.81 -16.98
N VAL A 85 19.34 1.12 -16.69
CA VAL A 85 19.95 0.87 -15.37
C VAL A 85 19.38 1.78 -14.28
N SER A 86 19.21 3.08 -14.55
CA SER A 86 18.66 3.98 -13.52
C SER A 86 17.16 3.76 -13.33
N LEU A 87 16.44 3.42 -14.41
CA LEU A 87 15.05 3.00 -14.34
C LEU A 87 14.90 1.77 -13.42
N GLN A 88 15.76 0.77 -13.61
CA GLN A 88 15.78 -0.43 -12.77
C GLN A 88 16.05 -0.09 -11.30
N ASN A 89 17.03 0.78 -11.01
CA ASN A 89 17.35 1.19 -9.64
C ASN A 89 16.17 1.91 -8.96
N ARG A 90 15.47 2.80 -9.67
CA ARG A 90 14.28 3.48 -9.13
C ARG A 90 13.11 2.54 -8.91
N MET A 91 12.88 1.61 -9.83
CA MET A 91 11.85 0.57 -9.64
C MET A 91 12.16 -0.26 -8.39
N GLN A 92 13.42 -0.62 -8.17
CA GLN A 92 13.84 -1.32 -6.95
C GLN A 92 13.59 -0.45 -5.71
N GLU A 93 13.94 0.84 -5.73
CA GLU A 93 13.73 1.75 -4.62
C GLU A 93 12.24 1.88 -4.24
N VAL A 94 11.36 2.11 -5.22
CA VAL A 94 9.91 2.17 -5.00
C VAL A 94 9.39 0.85 -4.44
N THR A 95 9.85 -0.28 -4.96
CA THR A 95 9.47 -1.62 -4.47
C THR A 95 9.89 -1.83 -3.01
N ILE A 96 11.12 -1.46 -2.67
CA ILE A 96 11.66 -1.56 -1.32
C ILE A 96 10.91 -0.65 -0.36
N ASN A 97 10.58 0.58 -0.76
CA ASN A 97 9.81 1.50 0.06
C ASN A 97 8.41 0.97 0.34
N GLU A 98 7.72 0.43 -0.68
CA GLU A 98 6.41 -0.21 -0.49
C GLU A 98 6.49 -1.44 0.42
N PHE A 99 7.53 -2.26 0.26
CA PHE A 99 7.78 -3.40 1.15
C PHE A 99 7.92 -2.93 2.60
N LYS A 100 8.73 -1.88 2.85
CA LYS A 100 8.92 -1.32 4.20
C LYS A 100 7.61 -0.79 4.78
N GLU A 101 6.82 -0.04 4.02
CA GLU A 101 5.54 0.49 4.51
C GLU A 101 4.53 -0.62 4.85
N LYS A 102 4.39 -1.64 3.99
CA LYS A 102 3.54 -2.80 4.30
C LYS A 102 4.03 -3.57 5.53
N LEU A 103 5.35 -3.69 5.69
CA LEU A 103 5.93 -4.34 6.86
C LEU A 103 5.64 -3.56 8.14
N LYS A 104 5.72 -2.22 8.12
CA LYS A 104 5.29 -1.37 9.24
C LYS A 104 3.84 -1.62 9.60
N GLU A 105 2.92 -1.54 8.63
CA GLU A 105 1.49 -1.77 8.87
C GLU A 105 1.20 -3.16 9.46
N ASN A 106 1.88 -4.19 8.94
CA ASN A 106 1.70 -5.55 9.43
C ASN A 106 2.20 -5.70 10.87
N ILE A 107 3.38 -5.15 11.19
CA ILE A 107 3.91 -5.15 12.56
C ILE A 107 2.94 -4.43 13.51
N GLU A 108 2.40 -3.27 13.13
CA GLU A 108 1.43 -2.53 13.95
C GLU A 108 0.16 -3.36 14.19
N LYS A 109 -0.39 -3.99 13.14
CA LYS A 109 -1.58 -4.86 13.22
C LYS A 109 -1.32 -6.08 14.08
N ASP A 110 -0.17 -6.73 13.90
CA ASP A 110 0.19 -7.97 14.58
C ASP A 110 0.50 -7.74 16.05
N VAL A 111 1.22 -6.66 16.39
CA VAL A 111 1.45 -6.24 17.78
C VAL A 111 0.12 -5.92 18.46
N PHE A 112 -0.78 -5.17 17.81
CA PHE A 112 -2.08 -4.84 18.38
C PHE A 112 -2.92 -6.10 18.65
N LYS A 113 -2.99 -7.03 17.69
CA LYS A 113 -3.73 -8.30 17.84
C LYS A 113 -3.20 -9.19 18.97
N ASN A 114 -1.89 -9.26 19.15
CA ASN A 114 -1.26 -10.21 20.08
C ASN A 114 -0.99 -9.63 21.47
N THR A 115 -0.80 -8.31 21.59
CA THR A 115 -0.47 -7.64 22.85
C THR A 115 -1.59 -6.72 23.36
N GLY A 116 -2.56 -6.37 22.51
CA GLY A 116 -3.60 -5.37 22.80
C GLY A 116 -3.08 -3.92 22.83
N LYS A 117 -1.78 -3.70 22.58
CA LYS A 117 -1.12 -2.39 22.68
C LYS A 117 -1.02 -1.75 21.31
N LYS A 118 -1.34 -0.46 21.22
CA LYS A 118 -1.21 0.30 19.99
C LYS A 118 0.19 0.90 19.89
N ILE A 119 0.82 0.71 18.75
CA ILE A 119 2.12 1.26 18.41
C ILE A 119 2.06 1.90 17.02
N THR A 120 2.97 2.83 16.79
CA THR A 120 3.30 3.36 15.47
C THR A 120 4.76 3.05 15.16
N VAL A 121 5.06 2.39 14.03
CA VAL A 121 6.42 2.13 13.58
C VAL A 121 6.92 3.34 12.79
N LYS A 122 7.87 4.10 13.35
CA LYS A 122 8.41 5.33 12.74
C LYS A 122 9.40 5.02 11.63
N ARG A 123 10.36 4.14 11.91
CA ARG A 123 11.42 3.76 10.97
C ARG A 123 11.65 2.27 11.02
N ILE A 124 11.92 1.70 9.85
CA ILE A 124 12.32 0.31 9.70
C ILE A 124 13.45 0.22 8.68
N ASP A 125 14.53 -0.43 9.06
CA ASP A 125 15.64 -0.75 8.17
C ASP A 125 15.71 -2.24 7.96
N VAL A 126 15.83 -2.62 6.70
CA VAL A 126 15.73 -4.00 6.23
C VAL A 126 16.96 -4.29 5.39
N ASN A 127 17.43 -5.55 5.35
CA ASN A 127 18.37 -5.97 4.34
C ASN A 127 17.70 -5.99 2.95
N THR A 128 18.13 -5.09 2.08
CA THR A 128 17.62 -4.95 0.71
C THR A 128 18.61 -5.40 -0.35
N LYS A 129 19.70 -6.08 0.05
CA LYS A 129 20.72 -6.56 -0.89
C LYS A 129 20.18 -7.76 -1.67
N ILE A 130 19.86 -7.54 -2.94
CA ILE A 130 19.34 -8.58 -3.83
C ILE A 130 20.37 -9.72 -3.94
N GLY A 131 19.92 -10.95 -3.72
CA GLY A 131 20.77 -12.16 -3.76
C GLY A 131 21.50 -12.49 -2.46
N SER A 132 21.21 -11.81 -1.34
CA SER A 132 21.63 -12.28 -0.03
C SER A 132 20.61 -13.28 0.55
N ASP A 133 21.10 -14.28 1.28
CA ASP A 133 20.26 -15.31 1.93
C ASP A 133 19.30 -14.72 2.98
N ASP A 134 19.61 -13.52 3.47
CA ASP A 134 18.89 -12.77 4.50
C ASP A 134 18.12 -11.56 3.95
N PHE A 135 17.86 -11.50 2.63
CA PHE A 135 17.04 -10.45 2.04
C PHE A 135 15.68 -10.36 2.74
N GLY A 136 15.26 -9.14 3.11
CA GLY A 136 14.02 -8.90 3.83
C GLY A 136 14.11 -8.99 5.36
N SER A 137 15.28 -9.35 5.92
CA SER A 137 15.50 -9.35 7.38
C SER A 137 15.50 -7.93 7.96
N ILE A 138 14.84 -7.74 9.11
CA ILE A 138 14.79 -6.44 9.80
C ILE A 138 16.10 -6.23 10.56
N LYS A 139 16.83 -5.17 10.23
CA LYS A 139 18.07 -4.77 10.90
C LYS A 139 17.81 -3.85 12.08
N TYR A 140 16.82 -2.97 11.95
CA TYR A 140 16.52 -1.95 12.96
C TYR A 140 15.05 -1.54 12.87
N ILE A 141 14.45 -1.27 14.03
CA ILE A 141 13.08 -0.77 14.13
C ILE A 141 12.96 0.30 15.21
N GLU A 142 12.28 1.39 14.86
CA GLU A 142 11.96 2.52 15.73
C GLU A 142 10.46 2.58 15.98
N LEU A 143 10.06 2.46 17.24
CA LEU A 143 8.68 2.30 17.68
C LEU A 143 8.24 3.48 18.54
N LYS A 144 7.02 3.96 18.32
CA LYS A 144 6.35 4.90 19.21
C LYS A 144 5.15 4.21 19.85
N LYS A 145 5.01 4.31 21.18
CA LYS A 145 3.80 3.81 21.87
C LYS A 145 2.67 4.80 21.72
N ASP A 146 1.50 4.33 21.32
CA ASP A 146 0.29 5.15 21.28
C ASP A 146 -0.48 4.91 22.58
N TYR A 147 -0.30 5.81 23.55
CA TYR A 147 -1.04 5.76 24.81
C TYR A 147 -2.52 6.10 24.55
N SER A 148 -3.42 5.15 24.79
CA SER A 148 -4.86 5.26 24.52
C SER A 148 -5.64 5.96 25.65
N SER A 149 -5.02 6.82 26.46
CA SER A 149 -5.70 7.51 27.57
C SER A 149 -5.10 8.89 27.80
N ASP A 150 -5.93 9.90 28.07
CA ASP A 150 -5.60 11.31 28.38
C ASP A 150 -4.68 11.52 29.60
N ILE A 151 -4.06 10.47 30.12
CA ILE A 151 -3.21 10.49 31.30
C ILE A 151 -1.80 10.08 30.88
N ARG A 152 -0.94 11.09 30.69
CA ARG A 152 0.49 10.89 30.47
C ARG A 152 1.10 10.37 31.78
N PRO A 153 1.81 9.22 31.78
CA PRO A 153 2.60 8.83 32.94
C PRO A 153 3.64 9.92 33.21
N VAL A 154 3.61 10.51 34.40
CA VAL A 154 4.63 11.49 34.82
C VAL A 154 5.87 10.71 35.25
N ASP A 155 7.02 11.06 34.68
CA ASP A 155 8.31 10.49 35.07
C ASP A 155 8.55 10.73 36.57
N LYS A 156 9.02 9.69 37.29
CA LYS A 156 9.48 9.87 38.68
C LYS A 156 10.63 10.88 38.67
N VAL A 157 10.46 12.00 39.35
CA VAL A 157 11.55 12.97 39.57
C VAL A 157 12.54 12.33 40.54
N VAL A 158 13.66 11.86 40.02
CA VAL A 158 14.83 11.46 40.82
C VAL A 158 15.67 12.70 41.05
N ILE A 159 15.58 13.29 42.25
CA ILE A 159 16.47 14.36 42.68
C ILE A 159 17.74 13.69 43.21
N GLY A 160 18.76 13.60 42.36
CA GLY A 160 20.09 13.16 42.77
C GLY A 160 20.85 12.42 41.68
N ASN A 161 22.01 12.97 41.35
CA ASN A 161 23.11 12.42 40.56
C ASN A 161 23.12 12.74 39.04
N ASN A 162 24.07 13.61 38.68
CA ASN A 162 24.43 14.00 37.32
C ASN A 162 25.01 12.80 36.56
N ASN A 163 24.24 12.26 35.60
CA ASN A 163 24.72 11.69 34.34
C ASN A 163 23.50 11.22 33.53
N SER A 164 22.83 12.15 32.85
CA SER A 164 21.62 11.89 32.07
C SER A 164 21.91 11.78 30.57
N ASN A 165 22.55 10.68 30.16
CA ASN A 165 22.32 10.14 28.81
C ASN A 165 21.05 9.28 28.87
N ASN A 166 19.89 9.93 28.92
CA ASN A 166 18.59 9.27 29.02
C ASN A 166 18.19 8.64 27.67
N LEU A 167 18.71 7.46 27.38
CA LEU A 167 18.01 6.46 26.59
C LEU A 167 16.71 6.13 27.35
N TYR A 168 15.56 6.38 26.74
CA TYR A 168 14.26 6.08 27.33
C TYR A 168 14.13 4.58 27.64
N ASP A 169 14.38 4.20 28.89
CA ASP A 169 14.25 2.84 29.41
C ASP A 169 12.78 2.54 29.77
N ASN A 170 11.91 2.64 28.78
CA ASN A 170 10.54 2.15 28.86
C ASN A 170 10.27 1.22 27.67
N LYS A 171 11.19 0.27 27.43
CA LYS A 171 10.94 -0.81 26.48
C LYS A 171 9.78 -1.67 27.01
N ASP A 172 8.69 -1.74 26.26
CA ASP A 172 7.60 -2.64 26.63
C ASP A 172 8.02 -4.09 26.37
N LYS A 173 8.25 -4.85 27.45
CA LYS A 173 8.75 -6.23 27.35
C LYS A 173 7.85 -7.13 26.50
N ASP A 174 6.54 -6.91 26.50
CA ASP A 174 5.61 -7.74 25.72
C ASP A 174 5.76 -7.46 24.23
N ILE A 175 5.88 -6.18 23.85
CA ILE A 175 6.09 -5.75 22.47
C ILE A 175 7.47 -6.21 21.98
N VAL A 176 8.52 -6.01 22.78
CA VAL A 176 9.89 -6.45 22.45
C VAL A 176 9.93 -7.95 22.24
N ASN A 177 9.41 -8.73 23.20
CA ASN A 177 9.39 -10.19 23.11
C ASN A 177 8.63 -10.68 21.87
N TYR A 178 7.49 -10.07 21.55
CA TYR A 178 6.71 -10.45 20.38
C TYR A 178 7.46 -10.17 19.08
N ILE A 179 8.04 -8.98 18.94
CA ILE A 179 8.74 -8.57 17.72
C ILE A 179 10.02 -9.40 17.53
N THR A 180 10.80 -9.61 18.60
CA THR A 180 12.02 -10.44 18.58
C THR A 180 11.72 -11.87 18.14
N LYS A 181 10.65 -12.48 18.67
CA LYS A 181 10.27 -13.86 18.31
C LYS A 181 9.70 -13.97 16.90
N SER A 182 8.80 -13.05 16.53
CA SER A 182 8.04 -13.14 15.28
C SER A 182 8.87 -12.70 14.06
N TYR A 183 9.74 -11.71 14.22
CA TYR A 183 10.53 -11.13 13.12
C TYR A 183 12.03 -11.40 13.23
N ARG A 184 12.47 -12.19 14.23
CA ARG A 184 13.87 -12.65 14.39
C ARG A 184 14.90 -11.50 14.44
N ILE A 185 14.51 -10.40 15.09
CA ILE A 185 15.35 -9.21 15.30
C ILE A 185 15.87 -9.20 16.74
N SER A 186 17.14 -8.80 16.94
CA SER A 186 17.72 -8.64 18.28
C SER A 186 17.07 -7.49 19.06
N GLU A 187 16.88 -7.66 20.36
CA GLU A 187 16.25 -6.64 21.23
C GLU A 187 17.00 -5.30 21.27
N GLU A 188 18.32 -5.33 21.05
CA GLU A 188 19.19 -4.17 20.91
C GLU A 188 18.83 -3.30 19.71
N ASN A 189 18.27 -3.89 18.66
CA ASN A 189 17.87 -3.23 17.42
C ASN A 189 16.43 -2.72 17.44
N ILE A 190 15.74 -2.87 18.57
CA ILE A 190 14.40 -2.33 18.83
C ILE A 190 14.53 -1.12 19.74
N VAL A 191 14.19 0.06 19.22
CA VAL A 191 14.25 1.34 19.96
C VAL A 191 12.86 1.92 20.10
N PHE A 192 12.53 2.38 21.31
CA PHE A 192 11.30 3.13 21.56
C PHE A 192 11.61 4.63 21.60
N VAL A 193 10.81 5.41 20.89
CA VAL A 193 10.86 6.86 20.85
C VAL A 193 9.57 7.47 21.37
N LYS A 194 9.64 8.75 21.76
CA LYS A 194 8.57 9.51 22.40
C LYS A 194 7.43 9.91 21.45
#